data_AF-A0A2H0Q0T1-F1
#
_entry.id   AF-A0A2H0Q0T1-F1
#
_cell.length_a   1.000
_cell.length_b   1.000
_cell.length_c   1.000
_cell.angle_alpha   90.00
_cell.angle_beta   90.00
_cell.angle_gamma   90.00
#
_symmetry.space_group_name_H-M   'P 1'
#
loop_
_entity.id
_entity.type
_entity.pdbx_description
1 polymer ?
#
loop_
_entity_poly.entity_id
_entity_poly.type
_entity_poly.pdbx_seq_one_letter_code
_entity_poly.pdbx_strand_id
1 'polypeptide(L)'
;MTSIWKSIPDHITTICHELLHLQFIHYWKDEISEKIGEEKFEDLKEAITFLLNEKEFDDIILIDDQGYPNHQELRRQLSELWRKNRNFQELIDTGIKMLS
;
A
#
# COMPACT_ATOMS: atom_id res chain seq x y z
N MET A 1 -6.36 20.18 22.87
CA MET A 1 -6.79 18.80 23.21
C MET A 1 -7.38 18.19 21.96
N THR A 2 -6.68 17.26 21.33
CA THR A 2 -7.28 16.42 20.28
C THR A 2 -8.24 15.45 20.96
N SER A 3 -9.43 15.29 20.39
CA SER A 3 -10.39 14.29 20.86
C SER A 3 -9.79 12.91 20.70
N ILE A 4 -9.84 12.06 21.74
CA ILE A 4 -9.38 10.67 21.71
C ILE A 4 -10.01 9.90 20.53
N TRP A 5 -11.28 10.21 20.23
CA TRP A 5 -12.04 9.64 19.13
C TRP A 5 -11.52 10.01 17.74
N LYS A 6 -10.78 11.12 17.62
CA LYS A 6 -10.13 11.50 16.37
C LYS A 6 -8.78 10.81 16.21
N SER A 7 -8.01 10.68 17.29
CA SER A 7 -6.67 10.10 17.23
C SER A 7 -6.63 8.58 17.11
N ILE A 8 -7.65 7.85 17.60
CA ILE A 8 -7.64 6.38 17.54
C ILE A 8 -7.71 5.85 16.10
N PRO A 9 -8.66 6.29 15.24
CA PRO A 9 -8.69 5.90 13.83
C PRO A 9 -7.39 6.20 13.08
N ASP A 10 -6.81 7.39 13.32
CA ASP A 10 -5.52 7.80 12.74
C ASP A 10 -4.42 6.80 13.13
N HIS A 11 -4.29 6.49 14.42
CA HIS A 11 -3.26 5.57 14.89
C HIS A 11 -3.46 4.12 14.41
N ILE A 12 -4.70 3.62 14.36
CA ILE A 12 -5.00 2.28 13.82
C ILE A 12 -4.55 2.20 12.36
N THR A 13 -4.89 3.21 11.56
CA THR A 13 -4.52 3.28 10.14
C THR A 13 -3.01 3.32 9.97
N THR A 14 -2.29 4.14 10.76
CA THR A 14 -0.82 4.16 10.77
C THR A 14 -0.23 2.80 11.16
N ILE A 15 -0.77 2.13 12.17
CA ILE A 15 -0.27 0.80 12.58
C ILE A 15 -0.46 -0.20 11.45
N CYS A 16 -1.64 -0.25 10.82
CA CYS A 16 -1.91 -1.15 9.70
C CYS A 16 -1.02 -0.85 8.48
N HIS A 17 -0.78 0.44 8.19
CA HIS A 17 0.15 0.89 7.15
C HIS A 17 1.55 0.33 7.36
N GLU A 18 2.12 0.51 8.57
CA GLU A 18 3.46 0.02 8.87
C GLU A 18 3.53 -1.52 8.95
N LEU A 19 2.47 -2.18 9.43
CA LEU A 19 2.40 -3.65 9.40
C LEU A 19 2.43 -4.19 7.97
N LEU A 20 1.70 -3.55 7.05
CA LEU A 20 1.72 -3.91 5.64
C LEU A 20 3.09 -3.67 5.01
N HIS A 21 3.77 -2.56 5.35
CA HIS A 21 5.17 -2.34 4.97
C HIS A 21 6.09 -3.45 5.45
N LEU A 22 6.00 -3.85 6.73
CA LEU A 22 6.83 -4.91 7.31
C LEU A 22 6.61 -6.25 6.60
N GLN A 23 5.35 -6.61 6.34
CA GLN A 23 5.01 -7.80 5.56
C GLN A 23 5.58 -7.70 4.15
N PHE A 24 5.43 -6.55 3.49
CA PHE A 24 5.87 -6.37 2.12
C PHE A 24 7.40 -6.46 1.98
N ILE A 25 8.12 -5.82 2.90
CA ILE A 25 9.58 -5.88 2.97
C ILE A 25 10.05 -7.32 3.21
N HIS A 26 9.44 -8.03 4.17
CA HIS A 26 9.88 -9.38 4.54
C HIS A 26 9.83 -10.37 3.38
N TYR A 27 8.80 -10.30 2.54
CA TYR A 27 8.58 -11.28 1.48
C TYR A 27 9.13 -10.87 0.11
N TRP A 28 9.16 -9.57 -0.21
CA TRP A 28 9.41 -9.13 -1.59
C TRP A 28 10.57 -8.16 -1.78
N LYS A 29 11.20 -7.66 -0.72
CA LYS A 29 12.27 -6.66 -0.86
C LYS A 29 13.40 -7.14 -1.77
N ASP A 30 14.00 -8.27 -1.44
CA ASP A 30 15.19 -8.75 -2.16
C ASP A 30 14.88 -8.99 -3.64
N GLU A 31 13.77 -9.66 -3.94
CA GLU A 31 13.37 -10.00 -5.31
C GLU A 31 13.02 -8.75 -6.14
N ILE A 32 12.31 -7.78 -5.56
CA ILE A 32 11.85 -6.60 -6.30
C ILE A 32 12.98 -5.57 -6.43
N SER A 33 13.73 -5.30 -5.36
CA SER A 33 14.85 -4.35 -5.40
C SER A 33 15.94 -4.79 -6.38
N GLU A 34 16.13 -6.09 -6.63
CA GLU A 34 17.04 -6.56 -7.69
C GLU A 34 16.55 -6.18 -9.10
N LYS A 35 15.23 -6.15 -9.32
CA LYS A 35 14.62 -5.87 -10.64
C LYS A 35 14.51 -4.38 -10.94
N ILE A 36 14.10 -3.58 -9.96
CA ILE A 36 13.79 -2.15 -10.17
C ILE A 36 14.65 -1.21 -9.34
N GLY A 37 15.50 -1.72 -8.44
CA GLY A 37 16.28 -0.89 -7.53
C GLY A 37 15.49 -0.44 -6.30
N GLU A 38 16.23 -0.04 -5.27
CA GLU A 38 15.68 0.26 -3.94
C GLU A 38 14.71 1.45 -3.93
N GLU A 39 15.00 2.53 -4.65
CA GLU A 39 14.14 3.73 -4.69
C GLU A 39 12.74 3.40 -5.25
N LYS A 40 12.70 2.65 -6.36
CA LYS A 40 11.45 2.22 -6.98
C LYS A 40 10.73 1.15 -6.14
N PHE A 41 11.47 0.31 -5.41
CA PHE A 41 10.87 -0.60 -4.43
C PHE A 41 10.15 0.19 -3.32
N GLU A 42 10.76 1.23 -2.77
CA GLU A 42 10.14 2.08 -1.76
C GLU A 42 8.86 2.76 -2.31
N ASP A 43 8.89 3.26 -3.55
CA ASP A 43 7.68 3.80 -4.20
C ASP A 43 6.56 2.77 -4.34
N LEU A 44 6.88 1.52 -4.71
CA LEU A 44 5.89 0.46 -4.81
C LEU A 44 5.34 0.06 -3.43
N LYS A 45 6.21 -0.01 -2.41
CA LYS A 45 5.84 -0.30 -1.02
C LYS A 45 4.88 0.75 -0.48
N GLU A 46 5.17 2.04 -0.67
CA GLU A 46 4.28 3.13 -0.24
C GLU A 46 2.97 3.17 -1.04
N ALA A 47 3.00 2.77 -2.32
CA ALA A 47 1.79 2.70 -3.11
C ALA A 47 0.89 1.54 -2.66
N ILE A 48 1.43 0.36 -2.33
CA ILE A 48 0.61 -0.83 -2.07
C ILE A 48 -0.29 -0.71 -0.84
N THR A 49 -0.01 0.24 0.06
CA THR A 49 -0.86 0.51 1.23
C THR A 49 -2.24 1.03 0.87
N PHE A 50 -2.52 1.36 -0.41
CA PHE A 50 -3.90 1.53 -0.91
C PHE A 50 -4.80 0.32 -0.62
N LEU A 51 -4.24 -0.90 -0.51
CA LEU A 51 -5.00 -2.11 -0.23
C LEU A 51 -5.79 -2.02 1.08
N LEU A 52 -5.32 -1.22 2.04
CA LEU A 52 -6.02 -0.97 3.31
C LEU A 52 -7.35 -0.23 3.11
N ASN A 53 -7.56 0.42 1.96
CA ASN A 53 -8.81 1.10 1.63
C ASN A 53 -9.77 0.22 0.82
N GLU A 54 -9.44 -1.06 0.65
CA GLU A 54 -10.27 -2.02 -0.06
C GLU A 54 -11.14 -2.81 0.91
N LYS A 55 -12.25 -3.35 0.40
CA LYS A 55 -13.33 -3.98 1.19
C LYS A 55 -12.86 -5.06 2.16
N GLU A 56 -11.75 -5.71 1.85
CA GLU A 56 -11.09 -6.71 2.68
C GLU A 56 -10.68 -6.17 4.07
N PHE A 57 -10.57 -4.85 4.23
CA PHE A 57 -10.12 -4.18 5.44
C PHE A 57 -11.18 -3.24 6.07
N ASP A 58 -12.40 -3.18 5.53
CA ASP A 58 -13.47 -2.29 6.04
C ASP A 58 -13.81 -2.52 7.53
N ASP A 59 -13.60 -3.75 8.03
CA ASP A 59 -13.84 -4.10 9.45
C ASP A 59 -12.69 -3.65 10.39
N ILE A 60 -11.54 -3.24 9.84
CA ILE A 60 -10.32 -2.90 10.57
C ILE A 60 -10.02 -1.40 10.45
N ILE A 61 -10.12 -0.89 9.22
CA ILE A 61 -9.72 0.47 8.85
C ILE A 61 -10.93 1.40 9.00
N LEU A 62 -10.79 2.36 9.91
CA LEU A 62 -11.84 3.31 10.23
C LEU A 62 -11.77 4.59 9.39
N ILE A 63 -10.59 4.88 8.81
CA ILE A 63 -10.34 6.01 7.91
C ILE A 63 -9.37 5.58 6.83
N ASP A 64 -9.54 6.11 5.62
CA ASP A 64 -8.72 5.73 4.48
C ASP A 64 -7.26 6.19 4.62
N ASP A 65 -6.33 5.29 4.30
CA ASP A 65 -4.93 5.59 4.08
C ASP A 65 -4.76 6.44 2.81
N GLN A 66 -4.46 7.72 2.99
CA GLN A 66 -4.29 8.63 1.86
C GLN A 66 -2.95 8.43 1.15
N GLY A 67 -1.90 7.99 1.84
CA GLY A 67 -0.54 7.96 1.31
C GLY A 67 0.02 9.34 0.95
N TYR A 68 1.21 9.36 0.34
CA TYR A 68 1.86 10.59 -0.07
C TYR A 68 1.44 11.05 -1.49
N PRO A 69 1.49 12.37 -1.79
CA PRO A 69 1.09 12.91 -3.08
C PRO A 69 1.82 12.32 -4.29
N ASN A 70 3.11 12.01 -4.14
CA ASN A 70 3.95 11.45 -5.21
C ASN A 70 3.56 10.01 -5.60
N HIS A 71 2.85 9.28 -4.74
CA HIS A 71 2.43 7.90 -5.01
C HIS A 71 0.99 7.77 -5.50
N GLN A 72 0.22 8.86 -5.55
CA GLN A 72 -1.22 8.83 -5.88
C GLN A 72 -1.53 8.20 -7.23
N GLU A 73 -0.73 8.51 -8.26
CA GLU A 73 -0.99 7.98 -9.60
C GLU A 73 -0.73 6.47 -9.66
N LEU A 74 0.35 5.99 -9.03
CA LEU A 74 0.64 4.56 -8.93
C LEU A 74 -0.46 3.84 -8.12
N ARG A 75 -0.88 4.41 -6.99
CA ARG A 75 -2.00 3.92 -6.18
C ARG A 75 -3.28 3.78 -6.98
N ARG A 76 -3.65 4.81 -7.74
CA ARG A 76 -4.85 4.81 -8.58
C ARG A 76 -4.82 3.65 -9.57
N GLN A 77 -3.74 3.52 -10.32
CA GLN A 77 -3.58 2.46 -11.32
C GLN A 77 -3.62 1.06 -10.70
N LEU A 78 -2.92 0.85 -9.59
CA LEU A 78 -2.91 -0.43 -8.87
C LEU A 78 -4.28 -0.76 -8.26
N SER A 79 -5.00 0.23 -7.74
CA SER A 79 -6.36 0.03 -7.20
C SER A 79 -7.36 -0.39 -8.28
N GLU A 80 -7.27 0.19 -9.47
CA GLU A 80 -8.11 -0.17 -10.61
C GLU A 80 -7.84 -1.61 -11.09
N LEU A 81 -6.57 -2.04 -11.07
CA LEU A 81 -6.20 -3.41 -11.37
C LEU A 81 -6.71 -4.38 -10.31
N TRP A 82 -6.48 -4.06 -9.03
CA TRP A 82 -6.90 -4.89 -7.91
C TRP A 82 -8.41 -5.10 -7.90
N ARG A 83 -9.21 -4.05 -8.14
CA ARG A 83 -10.68 -4.13 -8.23
C ARG A 83 -11.20 -4.98 -9.39
N LYS A 84 -10.39 -5.25 -10.41
CA LYS A 84 -10.78 -6.10 -11.55
C LYS A 84 -10.52 -7.58 -11.31
N ASN A 85 -9.34 -7.94 -10.80
CA ASN A 85 -8.93 -9.35 -10.72
C ASN A 85 -8.69 -9.87 -9.30
N ARG A 86 -8.43 -9.00 -8.31
CA ARG A 86 -8.07 -9.41 -6.93
C ARG A 86 -6.91 -10.43 -6.89
N ASN A 87 -5.99 -10.34 -7.87
CA ASN A 87 -4.81 -11.20 -7.95
C ASN A 87 -3.58 -10.42 -7.48
N PHE A 88 -3.00 -10.87 -6.37
CA PHE A 88 -1.89 -10.14 -5.74
C PHE A 88 -0.59 -10.26 -6.55
N GLN A 89 -0.29 -11.44 -7.10
CA GLN A 89 0.91 -11.60 -7.92
C GLN A 89 0.86 -10.71 -9.17
N GLU A 90 -0.30 -10.64 -9.84
CA GLU A 90 -0.47 -9.77 -11.00
C GLU A 90 -0.38 -8.29 -10.63
N LEU A 91 -0.85 -7.91 -9.43
CA LEU A 91 -0.69 -6.57 -8.89
C LEU A 91 0.80 -6.20 -8.77
N ILE A 92 1.60 -7.08 -8.17
CA ILE A 92 3.04 -6.87 -7.99
C ILE A 92 3.75 -6.83 -9.34
N ASP A 93 3.50 -7.81 -10.21
CA ASP A 93 4.14 -7.88 -11.53
C ASP A 93 3.83 -6.63 -12.37
N THR A 94 2.61 -6.10 -12.25
CA THR A 94 2.22 -4.87 -12.93
C THR A 94 2.87 -3.64 -12.32
N GLY A 95 2.92 -3.54 -10.98
CA GLY A 95 3.62 -2.45 -10.29
C GLY A 95 5.10 -2.38 -10.63
N ILE A 96 5.78 -3.54 -10.69
CA ILE A 96 7.16 -3.64 -11.17
C ILE A 96 7.28 -3.09 -12.59
N LYS A 97 6.42 -3.52 -13.52
CA LYS A 97 6.45 -3.07 -14.92
C LYS A 97 6.18 -1.57 -15.07
N MET A 98 5.30 -0.98 -14.26
CA MET A 98 5.00 0.44 -14.28
C MET A 98 6.19 1.30 -13.84
N LEU A 99 7.03 0.76 -12.96
CA LEU A 99 8.21 1.45 -12.44
C LEU A 99 9.50 1.09 -13.17
N SER A 100 9.53 0.02 -13.97
CA SER A 100 10.74 -0.46 -14.68
C SER A 100 11.29 0.56 -15.66
#